data_AF-A0A0F9JMC0-F1
#
_entry.id   AF-A0A0F9JMC0-F1
#
_cell.length_a   1.000
_cell.length_b   1.000
_cell.length_c   1.000
_cell.angle_alpha   90.00
_cell.angle_beta   90.00
_cell.angle_gamma   90.00
#
_symmetry.space_group_name_H-M   'P 1'
#
loop_
_entity.id
_entity.type
_entity.pdbx_description
1 polymer ?
#
loop_
_entity_poly.entity_id
_entity_poly.type
_entity_poly.pdbx_seq_one_letter_code
_entity_poly.pdbx_strand_id
1 'polypeptide(L)'
;MKAYGVGVKEIQKAIEAANHFYGGNIQEKRLDAAKHGAVFTLTVKDSAKPGHRLGHARNGSGQRRRIAAACWHVHRDVLTALFQQNPEARVKSMQADYTSKQNFEESFESSGLHNAGSMADPIFYQDLCDCEE
;
A
#
# COMPACT_ATOMS: atom_id res chain seq x y z
N MET A 1 -3.41 4.55 7.11
CA MET A 1 -2.03 4.98 7.40
C MET A 1 -2.04 6.46 7.77
N LYS A 2 -1.02 6.92 8.50
CA LYS A 2 -0.81 8.35 8.75
C LYS A 2 0.58 8.73 8.25
N ALA A 3 0.65 9.76 7.42
CA ALA A 3 1.90 10.39 7.05
C ALA A 3 2.06 11.70 7.83
N TYR A 4 3.27 11.96 8.31
CA TYR A 4 3.68 13.12 9.07
C TYR A 4 4.64 13.95 8.23
N GLY A 5 4.57 15.28 8.38
CA GLY A 5 5.38 16.21 7.60
C GLY A 5 4.96 16.38 6.15
N VAL A 6 3.86 15.72 5.73
CA VAL A 6 3.29 15.81 4.38
C VAL A 6 1.78 16.00 4.45
N GLY A 7 1.24 16.80 3.54
CA GLY A 7 -0.18 17.10 3.45
C GLY A 7 -0.91 16.22 2.44
N VAL A 8 -2.19 16.55 2.25
CA VAL A 8 -3.09 15.86 1.31
C VAL A 8 -2.57 15.94 -0.13
N LYS A 9 -2.05 17.10 -0.55
CA LYS A 9 -1.59 17.32 -1.93
C LYS A 9 -0.39 16.46 -2.28
N GLU A 10 0.56 16.31 -1.37
CA GLU A 10 1.74 15.46 -1.55
C GLU A 10 1.34 13.99 -1.66
N ILE A 11 0.36 13.54 -0.89
CA ILE A 11 -0.18 12.18 -0.99
C ILE A 11 -0.88 11.96 -2.34
N GLN A 12 -1.70 12.92 -2.80
CA GLN A 12 -2.35 12.82 -4.12
C GLN A 12 -1.32 12.70 -5.24
N LYS A 13 -0.29 13.55 -5.21
CA LYS A 13 0.79 13.53 -6.19
C LYS A 13 1.57 12.20 -6.17
N ALA A 14 1.79 11.61 -5.00
CA ALA A 14 2.40 10.29 -4.87
C ALA A 14 1.52 9.17 -5.45
N ILE A 15 0.21 9.22 -5.23
CA ILE A 15 -0.76 8.27 -5.82
C ILE A 15 -0.78 8.41 -7.34
N GLU A 16 -0.81 9.64 -7.86
CA GLU A 16 -0.76 9.92 -9.30
C GLU A 16 0.53 9.38 -9.95
N ALA A 17 1.68 9.60 -9.31
CA ALA A 17 2.97 9.09 -9.79
C ALA A 17 2.98 7.55 -9.86
N ALA A 18 2.52 6.87 -8.80
CA ALA A 18 2.43 5.41 -8.79
C ALA A 18 1.42 4.88 -9.81
N ASN A 19 0.31 5.60 -10.03
CA ASN A 19 -0.76 5.19 -10.93
C ASN A 19 -0.32 4.96 -12.39
N HIS A 20 0.82 5.50 -12.81
CA HIS A 20 1.41 5.22 -14.12
C HIS A 20 1.62 3.72 -14.35
N PHE A 21 2.04 2.97 -13.32
CA PHE A 21 2.27 1.52 -13.39
C PHE A 21 0.98 0.69 -13.36
N TYR A 22 -0.12 1.28 -12.88
CA TYR A 22 -1.37 0.56 -12.61
C TYR A 22 -2.53 1.02 -13.51
N GLY A 23 -2.24 1.74 -14.60
CA GLY A 23 -3.26 2.23 -15.54
C GLY A 23 -4.33 3.11 -14.88
N GLY A 24 -3.94 3.88 -13.86
CA GLY A 24 -4.87 4.74 -13.12
C GLY A 24 -5.83 4.00 -12.18
N ASN A 25 -5.55 2.74 -11.83
CA ASN A 25 -6.45 1.91 -11.01
C ASN A 25 -6.37 2.20 -9.50
N ILE A 26 -5.31 2.84 -8.99
CA ILE A 26 -5.17 3.18 -7.58
C ILE A 26 -6.01 4.43 -7.27
N GLN A 27 -6.67 4.44 -6.11
CA GLN A 27 -7.34 5.61 -5.57
C GLN A 27 -7.26 5.63 -4.04
N GLU A 28 -7.50 6.79 -3.45
CA GLU A 28 -7.75 6.95 -2.04
C GLU A 28 -9.17 6.46 -1.69
N LYS A 29 -9.27 5.52 -0.76
CA LYS A 29 -10.54 5.21 -0.07
C LYS A 29 -10.87 6.28 0.97
N ARG A 30 -9.81 6.87 1.54
CA ARG A 30 -9.85 7.92 2.55
C ARG A 30 -8.63 8.79 2.37
N LEU A 31 -8.80 10.09 2.47
CA LEU A 31 -7.72 11.07 2.48
C LEU A 31 -8.16 12.33 3.22
N ASP A 32 -7.65 12.50 4.44
CA ASP A 32 -7.99 13.64 5.29
C ASP A 32 -6.72 14.36 5.73
N ALA A 33 -6.79 15.69 5.81
CA ALA A 33 -5.79 16.46 6.53
C ALA A 33 -5.81 16.08 8.02
N ALA A 34 -4.64 16.05 8.65
CA ALA A 34 -4.51 15.69 10.04
C ALA A 34 -3.52 16.63 10.75
N LYS A 35 -3.58 16.67 12.08
CA LYS A 35 -2.58 17.37 12.87
C LYS A 35 -1.20 16.78 12.58
N HIS A 36 -0.30 17.64 12.09
CA HIS A 36 1.06 17.33 11.64
C HIS A 36 1.17 16.42 10.39
N GLY A 37 0.15 16.38 9.52
CA GLY A 37 0.26 15.71 8.23
C GLY A 37 -1.09 15.29 7.64
N ALA A 38 -1.22 14.03 7.23
CA ALA A 38 -2.46 13.52 6.63
C ALA A 38 -2.69 12.02 6.92
N VAL A 39 -3.96 11.62 6.93
CA VAL A 39 -4.40 10.22 7.12
C VAL A 39 -4.99 9.73 5.81
N PHE A 40 -4.55 8.56 5.36
CA PHE A 40 -4.97 8.02 4.08
C PHE A 40 -5.09 6.50 4.08
N THR A 41 -5.96 6.00 3.21
CA THR A 41 -6.17 4.58 2.93
C THR A 41 -6.21 4.39 1.42
N LEU A 42 -5.39 3.49 0.89
CA LEU A 42 -5.37 3.18 -0.54
C LEU A 42 -6.37 2.05 -0.85
N THR A 43 -6.96 2.11 -2.02
CA THR A 43 -7.78 1.06 -2.62
C THR A 43 -7.58 1.06 -4.13
N VAL A 44 -8.14 0.06 -4.81
CA VAL A 44 -8.28 0.07 -6.26
C VAL A 44 -9.70 0.45 -6.67
N LYS A 45 -9.84 0.99 -7.89
CA LYS A 45 -11.12 1.27 -8.56
C LYS A 45 -11.80 -0.01 -9.03
N ASP A 46 -11.00 -0.93 -9.58
CA ASP A 46 -11.44 -2.18 -10.14
C ASP A 46 -10.53 -3.32 -9.67
N SER A 47 -11.12 -4.32 -9.01
CA SER A 47 -10.37 -5.49 -8.52
C SER A 47 -9.96 -6.45 -9.63
N ALA A 48 -10.46 -6.30 -10.86
CA ALA A 48 -10.01 -7.07 -12.01
C ALA A 48 -8.76 -6.49 -12.68
N LYS A 49 -8.33 -5.28 -12.29
CA LYS A 49 -7.19 -4.56 -12.85
C LYS A 49 -5.95 -4.64 -11.94
N PRO A 50 -4.75 -4.27 -12.45
CA PRO A 50 -3.51 -4.31 -11.67
C PRO A 50 -3.57 -3.53 -10.35
N GLY A 51 -2.79 -3.96 -9.36
CA GLY A 51 -2.68 -3.31 -8.06
C GLY A 51 -3.73 -3.74 -7.02
N HIS A 52 -4.66 -4.62 -7.40
CA HIS A 52 -5.60 -5.21 -6.46
C HIS A 52 -4.91 -6.23 -5.55
N ARG A 53 -5.42 -6.39 -4.34
CA ARG A 53 -4.98 -7.41 -3.40
C ARG A 53 -5.79 -8.69 -3.56
N LEU A 54 -5.15 -9.84 -3.33
CA LEU A 54 -5.82 -11.12 -3.15
C LEU A 54 -6.35 -11.27 -1.71
N GLY A 55 -7.53 -11.84 -1.58
CA GLY A 55 -8.13 -12.20 -0.31
C GLY A 55 -7.48 -13.45 0.29
N HIS A 56 -7.55 -13.56 1.62
CA HIS A 56 -7.10 -14.76 2.33
C HIS A 56 -7.98 -15.98 1.99
N ALA A 57 -9.29 -15.80 1.88
CA ALA A 57 -10.21 -16.91 1.59
C ALA A 57 -10.11 -17.40 0.14
N ARG A 58 -10.13 -18.72 -0.04
CA ARG A 58 -10.24 -19.39 -1.34
C ARG A 58 -11.71 -19.53 -1.74
N ASN A 59 -11.99 -19.50 -3.04
CA ASN A 59 -13.29 -19.82 -3.61
C ASN A 59 -13.47 -21.34 -3.78
N GLY A 60 -14.62 -21.77 -4.34
CA GLY A 60 -14.91 -23.19 -4.58
C GLY A 60 -13.98 -23.88 -5.59
N SER A 61 -13.22 -23.14 -6.39
CA SER A 61 -12.17 -23.68 -7.28
C SER A 61 -10.77 -23.67 -6.64
N GLY A 62 -10.65 -23.33 -5.36
CA GLY A 62 -9.38 -23.26 -4.64
C GLY A 62 -8.55 -22.00 -4.92
N GLN A 63 -9.03 -21.08 -5.76
CA GLN A 63 -8.35 -19.83 -6.09
C GLN A 63 -8.68 -18.73 -5.07
N ARG A 64 -7.71 -17.84 -4.80
CA ARG A 64 -7.93 -16.67 -3.95
C ARG A 64 -8.82 -15.66 -4.66
N ARG A 65 -9.74 -15.04 -3.92
CA ARG A 65 -10.63 -14.00 -4.49
C ARG A 65 -9.90 -12.68 -4.61
N ARG A 66 -10.13 -11.96 -5.71
CA ARG A 66 -9.69 -10.56 -5.84
C ARG A 66 -10.53 -9.65 -4.95
N ILE A 67 -9.92 -8.71 -4.26
CA ILE A 67 -10.63 -7.73 -3.43
C ILE A 67 -10.29 -6.30 -3.84
N ALA A 68 -11.25 -5.39 -3.67
CA ALA A 68 -11.05 -3.97 -3.90
C ALA A 68 -10.27 -3.35 -2.73
N ALA A 69 -8.98 -3.66 -2.68
CA ALA A 69 -7.99 -3.11 -1.76
C ALA A 69 -6.64 -3.04 -2.49
N ALA A 70 -5.81 -2.07 -2.15
CA ALA A 70 -4.45 -1.98 -2.67
C ALA A 70 -3.60 -3.17 -2.17
N CYS A 71 -2.82 -3.75 -3.07
CA CYS A 71 -1.85 -4.79 -2.71
C CYS A 71 -0.60 -4.18 -2.04
N TRP A 72 0.27 -5.04 -1.53
CA TRP A 72 1.51 -4.61 -0.88
C TRP A 72 2.44 -3.84 -1.83
N HIS A 73 2.56 -4.24 -3.10
CA HIS A 73 3.32 -3.50 -4.11
C HIS A 73 2.78 -2.09 -4.39
N VAL A 74 1.46 -1.90 -4.43
CA VAL A 74 0.88 -0.55 -4.54
C VAL A 74 1.30 0.33 -3.37
N HIS A 75 1.32 -0.22 -2.14
CA HIS A 75 1.83 0.51 -0.99
C HIS A 75 3.32 0.86 -1.17
N ARG A 76 4.15 -0.06 -1.66
CA ARG A 76 5.57 0.20 -1.97
C ARG A 76 5.72 1.39 -2.89
N ASP A 77 5.03 1.38 -4.02
CA ASP A 77 5.26 2.34 -5.10
C ASP A 77 4.73 3.73 -4.73
N VAL A 78 3.57 3.80 -4.06
CA VAL A 78 3.04 5.07 -3.55
C VAL A 78 3.96 5.66 -2.48
N LEU A 79 4.46 4.83 -1.55
CA LEU A 79 5.35 5.31 -0.50
C LEU A 79 6.72 5.71 -1.06
N THR A 80 7.24 4.96 -2.04
CA THR A 80 8.46 5.31 -2.79
C THR A 80 8.31 6.69 -3.42
N ALA A 81 7.22 6.93 -4.15
CA ALA A 81 6.95 8.22 -4.77
C ALA A 81 6.80 9.35 -3.72
N LEU A 82 6.17 9.07 -2.58
CA LEU A 82 6.02 10.04 -1.49
C LEU A 82 7.38 10.42 -0.86
N PHE A 83 8.22 9.43 -0.56
CA PHE A 83 9.55 9.64 0.04
C PHE A 83 10.55 10.26 -0.93
N GLN A 84 10.43 9.99 -2.24
CA GLN A 84 11.21 10.70 -3.26
C GLN A 84 10.92 12.21 -3.27
N GLN A 85 9.66 12.57 -3.05
CA GLN A 85 9.23 13.98 -2.97
C GLN A 85 9.52 14.61 -1.60
N ASN A 86 9.45 13.81 -0.53
CA ASN A 86 9.57 14.26 0.85
C ASN A 86 10.45 13.28 1.66
N PRO A 87 11.79 13.36 1.55
CA PRO A 87 12.69 12.38 2.17
C PRO A 87 12.59 12.30 3.70
N GLU A 88 12.23 13.42 4.34
CA GLU A 88 12.09 13.59 5.79
C GLU A 88 10.68 13.26 6.32
N ALA A 89 9.77 12.80 5.46
CA ALA A 89 8.45 12.38 5.90
C ALA A 89 8.54 11.19 6.88
N ARG A 90 7.53 11.01 7.71
CA ARG A 90 7.34 9.75 8.47
C ARG A 90 6.01 9.14 8.12
N VAL A 91 5.96 7.85 7.83
CA VAL A 91 4.71 7.15 7.50
C VAL A 91 4.50 5.99 8.46
N LYS A 92 3.42 6.08 9.24
CA LYS A 92 3.00 5.02 10.16
C LYS A 92 1.81 4.25 9.58
N SER A 93 1.98 2.94 9.47
CA SER A 93 0.94 1.99 9.11
C SER A 93 0.59 1.09 10.30
N MET A 94 -0.31 0.14 10.09
CA MET A 94 -0.57 -0.92 11.08
C MET A 94 0.58 -1.93 11.17
N GLN A 95 1.35 -2.07 10.08
CA GLN A 95 2.38 -3.09 9.90
C GLN A 95 3.79 -2.59 10.28
N ALA A 96 4.04 -1.30 10.06
CA ALA A 96 5.37 -0.71 10.13
C ALA A 96 5.29 0.80 10.38
N ASP A 97 6.40 1.36 10.88
CA ASP A 97 6.59 2.78 11.16
C ASP A 97 7.86 3.26 10.45
N TYR A 98 7.66 3.89 9.29
CA TYR A 98 8.75 4.36 8.41
C TYR A 98 9.15 5.77 8.81
N THR A 99 10.31 5.94 9.44
CA THR A 99 10.72 7.22 10.04
C THR A 99 11.40 8.18 9.08
N SER A 100 11.88 7.68 7.94
CA SER A 100 12.53 8.45 6.86
C SER A 100 12.54 7.62 5.57
N LYS A 101 12.96 8.23 4.47
CA LYS A 101 13.20 7.51 3.19
C LYS A 101 14.16 6.32 3.36
N GLN A 102 15.30 6.53 4.03
CA GLN A 102 16.28 5.47 4.23
C GLN A 102 15.68 4.31 5.04
N ASN A 103 14.98 4.62 6.14
CA ASN A 103 14.35 3.59 6.96
C ASN A 103 13.27 2.83 6.18
N PHE A 104 12.52 3.50 5.30
CA PHE A 104 11.59 2.84 4.39
C PHE A 104 12.30 1.88 3.43
N GLU A 105 13.36 2.33 2.74
CA GLU A 105 14.13 1.51 1.79
C GLU A 105 14.75 0.27 2.46
N GLU A 106 15.22 0.40 3.70
CA GLU A 106 15.83 -0.70 4.46
C GLU A 106 14.80 -1.69 5.01
N SER A 107 13.58 -1.25 5.36
CA SER A 107 12.63 -2.05 6.15
C SER A 107 11.37 -2.47 5.41
N PHE A 108 11.02 -1.83 4.29
CA PHE A 108 9.75 -2.08 3.61
C PHE A 108 9.61 -3.53 3.18
N GLU A 109 10.64 -4.10 2.54
CA GLU A 109 10.67 -5.49 2.08
C GLU A 109 10.35 -6.47 3.22
N SER A 110 10.90 -6.24 4.42
CA SER A 110 10.64 -7.10 5.59
C SER A 110 9.17 -7.07 6.04
N SER A 111 8.44 -5.98 5.79
CA SER A 111 7.01 -5.89 6.07
C SER A 111 6.18 -6.82 5.19
N GLY A 112 6.71 -7.21 4.02
CA GLY A 112 6.11 -8.17 3.11
C GLY A 112 5.95 -9.55 3.75
N LEU A 113 6.84 -9.91 4.67
CA LEU A 113 6.91 -11.20 5.38
C LEU A 113 5.98 -11.30 6.59
N HIS A 114 5.24 -10.24 6.91
CA HIS A 114 4.29 -10.29 8.04
C HIS A 114 3.08 -11.17 7.69
N ASN A 115 2.60 -11.96 8.65
CA ASN A 115 1.43 -12.82 8.46
C ASN A 115 0.16 -11.97 8.26
N ALA A 116 -0.49 -12.17 7.12
CA ALA A 116 -1.76 -11.58 6.71
C ALA A 116 -2.92 -12.59 6.71
N GLY A 117 -2.61 -13.86 7.00
CA GLY A 117 -3.57 -14.97 7.12
C GLY A 117 -3.94 -15.29 8.57
N SER A 118 -4.49 -16.48 8.75
CA SER A 118 -4.74 -17.02 10.09
C SER A 118 -3.47 -17.67 10.66
N MET A 119 -3.49 -18.05 11.93
CA MET A 119 -2.41 -18.86 12.51
C MET A 119 -2.37 -20.30 11.94
N ALA A 120 -3.51 -20.81 11.46
CA ALA A 120 -3.62 -22.17 10.90
C ALA A 120 -3.27 -22.24 9.40
N ASP A 121 -3.42 -21.13 8.68
CA ASP A 121 -3.06 -20.96 7.26
C ASP A 121 -2.37 -19.60 7.10
N PRO A 122 -1.08 -19.50 7.47
CA PRO A 122 -0.34 -18.26 7.35
C PRO A 122 -0.10 -17.92 5.87
N ILE A 123 -0.22 -16.64 5.54
CA ILE A 123 0.18 -16.12 4.23
C ILE A 123 0.80 -14.75 4.41
N PHE A 124 1.86 -14.46 3.67
CA PHE A 124 2.56 -13.19 3.77
C PHE A 124 1.89 -12.10 2.91
N TYR A 125 2.12 -10.83 3.25
CA TYR A 125 1.53 -9.71 2.50
C TYR A 125 1.97 -9.68 1.05
N GLN A 126 3.24 -9.98 0.78
CA GLN A 126 3.80 -10.04 -0.56
C GLN A 126 3.10 -11.11 -1.43
N ASP A 127 2.72 -12.25 -0.84
CA ASP A 127 2.05 -13.37 -1.53
C ASP A 127 0.55 -13.08 -1.83
N LEU A 128 0.01 -11.98 -1.31
CA LEU A 128 -1.35 -11.52 -1.58
C LEU A 128 -1.40 -10.49 -2.72
N CYS A 129 -0.41 -10.48 -3.58
CA CYS A 129 -0.31 -9.62 -4.75
C CYS A 129 -0.42 -10.45 -6.04
N ASP A 130 -1.01 -9.84 -7.08
CA ASP A 130 -1.10 -10.39 -8.45
C ASP A 130 -0.47 -9.39 -9.43
N CYS A 131 0.61 -8.72 -9.00
CA CYS A 131 1.33 -7.73 -9.80
C CYS A 131 2.57 -8.40 -10.37
N GLU A 132 2.82 -8.22 -11.67
CA GLU A 132 4.09 -8.59 -12.29
C GLU A 132 5.16 -7.60 -11.78
N GLU A 133 6.31 -8.14 -11.32
CA GLU A 133 7.45 -7.35 -10.79
C GLU A 133 8.21 -6.61 -11.89
#